data_AF-A0A7R9GYH7-F1
#
_entry.id   AF-A0A7R9GYH7-F1
#
_cell.length_a   1.000
_cell.length_b   1.000
_cell.length_c   1.000
_cell.angle_alpha   90.00
_cell.angle_beta   90.00
_cell.angle_gamma   90.00
#
_symmetry.space_group_name_H-M   'P 1'
#
loop_
_entity.id
_entity.type
_entity.pdbx_description
1 polymer ?
#
loop_
_entity_poly.entity_id
_entity_poly.type
_entity_poly.pdbx_seq_one_letter_code
_entity_poly.pdbx_strand_id
1 'polypeptide(L)'
;MSVLQSGTERRFEPYDFGPRMNVKCYNQSTPPEYDLTNITVPIALHYSDNDWLADRLVAVIIVDNRLDSLCTQDVKNLSVRLQQKIGMFRVSLPSFNHVDFMWAKDAPKLVYSKILKALKQDLSEL
;
A
#
# COMPACT_ATOMS: atom_id res chain seq x y z
N MET A 1 16.83 6.36 -1.87
CA MET A 1 17.00 5.05 -2.53
C MET A 1 16.28 3.91 -1.78
N SER A 2 15.18 4.15 -1.05
CA SER A 2 14.44 3.09 -0.33
C SER A 2 13.45 2.32 -1.21
N VAL A 3 12.84 2.99 -2.20
CA VAL A 3 11.85 2.36 -3.10
C VAL A 3 12.50 1.25 -3.96
N LEU A 4 13.74 1.47 -4.42
CA LEU A 4 14.48 0.46 -5.18
C LEU A 4 14.81 -0.77 -4.33
N GLN A 5 15.25 -0.60 -3.09
CA GLN A 5 15.49 -1.74 -2.19
C GLN A 5 14.21 -2.55 -1.95
N SER A 6 13.07 -1.88 -1.70
CA SER A 6 11.82 -2.58 -1.45
C SER A 6 11.37 -3.40 -2.66
N GLY A 7 11.56 -2.90 -3.89
CA GLY A 7 11.24 -3.67 -5.09
C GLY A 7 12.23 -4.80 -5.41
N THR A 8 13.49 -4.75 -4.94
CA THR A 8 14.45 -5.86 -5.12
C THR A 8 14.22 -6.97 -4.11
N GLU A 9 14.01 -6.60 -2.85
CA GLU A 9 13.96 -7.57 -1.74
C GLU A 9 12.54 -8.08 -1.47
N ARG A 10 11.52 -7.40 -2.01
CA ARG A 10 10.09 -7.67 -1.75
C ARG A 10 9.74 -7.73 -0.27
N ARG A 11 10.47 -6.97 0.55
CA ARG A 11 10.21 -6.81 1.97
C ARG A 11 9.75 -5.40 2.26
N PHE A 12 8.87 -5.28 3.25
CA PHE A 12 8.45 -3.99 3.78
C PHE A 12 9.27 -3.70 5.03
N GLU A 13 10.39 -3.01 4.83
CA GLU A 13 11.44 -2.82 5.83
C GLU A 13 12.04 -1.40 5.70
N PRO A 14 12.76 -0.89 6.71
CA PRO A 14 13.48 0.36 6.60
C PRO A 14 14.67 0.24 5.64
N TYR A 15 15.27 1.38 5.30
CA TYR A 15 16.37 1.42 4.35
C TYR A 15 17.60 0.62 4.83
N ASP A 16 18.19 -0.16 3.94
CA ASP A 16 19.45 -0.85 4.16
C ASP A 16 20.61 0.11 3.94
N PHE A 17 21.28 0.51 5.03
CA PHE A 17 22.46 1.36 5.01
C PHE A 17 23.77 0.57 4.85
N GLY A 18 23.68 -0.75 4.66
CA GLY A 18 24.78 -1.70 4.72
C GLY A 18 25.12 -2.16 6.14
N PRO A 19 25.81 -3.30 6.32
CA PRO A 19 25.91 -3.99 7.61
C PRO A 19 26.43 -3.15 8.78
N ARG A 20 27.47 -2.34 8.54
CA ARG A 20 28.06 -1.47 9.59
C ARG A 20 27.12 -0.38 10.06
N MET A 21 26.36 0.22 9.15
CA MET A 21 25.43 1.29 9.50
C MET A 21 24.11 0.72 10.02
N ASN A 22 23.65 -0.41 9.52
CA ASN A 22 22.49 -1.12 10.06
C ASN A 22 22.69 -1.50 11.53
N VAL A 23 23.88 -1.97 11.95
CA VAL A 23 24.13 -2.25 13.37
C VAL A 23 24.00 -0.98 14.21
N LYS A 24 24.43 0.17 13.70
CA LYS A 24 24.29 1.45 14.42
C LYS A 24 22.83 1.96 14.47
N CYS A 25 22.07 1.75 13.40
CA CYS A 25 20.70 2.26 13.28
C CYS A 25 19.65 1.32 13.88
N TYR A 26 19.86 0.01 13.75
CA TYR A 26 18.87 -1.05 14.00
C TYR A 26 19.34 -2.10 15.00
N ASN A 27 20.58 -2.05 15.48
CA ASN A 27 21.21 -3.08 16.32
C ASN A 27 21.31 -4.48 15.67
N GLN A 28 21.23 -4.56 14.34
CA GLN A 28 21.39 -5.79 13.56
C GLN A 28 22.02 -5.49 12.19
N SER A 29 22.64 -6.49 11.55
CA SER A 29 23.36 -6.30 10.28
C SER A 29 22.46 -6.10 9.06
N THR A 30 21.19 -6.48 9.14
CA THR A 30 20.18 -6.31 8.08
C THR A 30 19.03 -5.45 8.60
N PRO A 31 18.28 -4.73 7.76
CA PRO A 31 17.07 -4.04 8.19
C PRO A 31 16.00 -5.04 8.70
N PRO A 32 15.29 -4.74 9.79
CA PRO A 32 14.18 -5.57 10.27
C PRO A 32 12.89 -5.31 9.47
N GLU A 33 12.08 -6.33 9.22
CA GLU A 33 10.77 -6.13 8.57
C GLU A 33 9.81 -5.39 9.51
N TYR A 34 8.96 -4.51 8.97
CA TYR A 34 7.89 -3.89 9.73
C TYR A 34 6.81 -4.91 10.07
N ASP A 35 6.57 -5.06 11.37
CA ASP A 35 5.48 -5.89 11.88
C ASP A 35 4.14 -5.15 11.81
N LEU A 36 3.36 -5.46 10.78
CA LEU A 36 2.05 -4.88 10.52
C LEU A 36 0.98 -5.30 11.55
N THR A 37 1.26 -6.30 12.39
CA THR A 37 0.34 -6.68 13.47
C THR A 37 0.26 -5.60 14.57
N ASN A 38 1.28 -4.76 14.68
CA ASN A 38 1.30 -3.61 15.59
C ASN A 38 0.39 -2.46 15.13
N ILE A 39 -0.19 -2.55 13.93
CA ILE A 39 -1.13 -1.55 13.43
C ILE A 39 -2.53 -1.85 13.98
N THR A 40 -2.89 -1.12 15.03
CA THR A 40 -4.16 -1.28 15.76
C THR A 40 -5.24 -0.29 15.35
N VAL A 41 -4.92 0.71 14.54
CA VAL A 41 -5.89 1.69 14.05
C VAL A 41 -6.82 1.04 13.00
N PRO A 42 -8.12 1.34 13.00
CA PRO A 42 -9.04 0.87 11.96
C PRO A 42 -8.64 1.41 10.57
N ILE A 43 -8.54 0.52 9.59
CA ILE A 43 -8.08 0.85 8.23
C ILE A 43 -9.14 0.52 7.18
N ALA A 44 -9.44 1.50 6.32
CA ALA A 44 -10.18 1.32 5.09
C ALA A 44 -9.22 1.43 3.89
N LEU A 45 -9.09 0.37 3.10
CA LEU A 45 -8.21 0.35 1.92
C LEU A 45 -8.99 0.72 0.67
N HIS A 46 -8.58 1.78 -0.02
CA HIS A 46 -9.10 2.12 -1.35
C HIS A 46 -8.06 1.77 -2.42
N TYR A 47 -8.48 1.10 -3.49
CA TYR A 47 -7.57 0.66 -4.55
C TYR A 47 -8.27 0.62 -5.92
N SER A 48 -7.50 0.65 -7.01
CA SER A 48 -7.99 0.58 -8.39
C SER A 48 -7.12 -0.37 -9.21
N ASP A 49 -7.69 -1.06 -10.20
CA ASP A 49 -6.96 -2.12 -10.92
C ASP A 49 -5.94 -1.60 -11.95
N ASN A 50 -5.96 -0.30 -12.25
CA ASN A 50 -4.99 0.35 -13.13
C ASN A 50 -4.01 1.23 -12.33
N ASP A 51 -3.79 0.90 -11.05
CA ASP A 51 -2.81 1.57 -10.21
C ASP A 51 -1.43 0.94 -10.36
N TRP A 52 -0.77 1.28 -11.46
CA TRP A 52 0.64 0.93 -11.68
C TRP A 52 1.63 1.37 -10.59
N LEU A 53 1.30 2.25 -9.65
CA LEU A 53 2.25 2.58 -8.57
C LEU A 53 2.03 1.68 -7.35
N ALA A 54 0.78 1.46 -6.95
CA ALA A 54 0.42 0.52 -5.89
C ALA A 54 0.62 -0.95 -6.32
N ASP A 55 0.47 -1.25 -7.62
CA ASP A 55 0.65 -2.58 -8.20
C ASP A 55 2.03 -2.79 -8.80
N ARG A 56 2.53 -1.80 -9.56
CA ARG A 56 3.75 -1.93 -10.35
C ARG A 56 4.96 -1.18 -9.81
N LEU A 57 4.92 -0.13 -8.99
CA LEU A 57 6.18 0.46 -8.48
C LEU A 57 6.86 -0.44 -7.43
N VAL A 58 6.10 -1.33 -6.79
CA VAL A 58 6.62 -2.51 -6.08
C VAL A 58 7.19 -3.54 -7.09
N ALA A 59 6.65 -3.60 -8.31
CA ALA A 59 7.06 -4.49 -9.39
C ALA A 59 8.01 -3.88 -10.45
N VAL A 60 8.45 -2.60 -10.36
CA VAL A 60 9.24 -1.93 -11.42
C VAL A 60 10.68 -2.48 -11.47
N ILE A 61 11.03 -3.38 -10.56
CA ILE A 61 12.25 -4.19 -10.60
C ILE A 61 12.06 -5.52 -11.35
N ILE A 62 10.84 -5.86 -11.76
CA ILE A 62 10.57 -7.06 -12.53
C ILE A 62 10.90 -6.79 -14.00
N VAL A 63 12.18 -6.98 -14.34
CA VAL A 63 12.57 -7.47 -15.67
C VAL A 63 12.16 -8.95 -15.72
N ASP A 64 10.86 -9.22 -15.79
CA ASP A 64 10.38 -10.48 -16.35
C ASP A 64 8.92 -10.34 -16.79
N ASN A 65 8.67 -10.68 -18.04
CA ASN A 65 7.40 -10.54 -18.73
C ASN A 65 6.37 -11.59 -18.25
N ARG A 66 5.97 -11.54 -16.97
CA ARG A 66 4.75 -12.22 -16.49
C ARG A 66 3.63 -11.20 -16.40
N LEU A 67 3.12 -10.89 -17.58
CA LEU A 67 2.12 -9.86 -17.84
C LEU A 67 0.68 -10.33 -17.67
N ASP A 68 0.42 -11.45 -16.98
CA ASP A 68 -0.93 -12.00 -16.87
C ASP A 68 -1.29 -12.16 -15.39
N SER A 69 -2.19 -11.30 -14.89
CA SER A 69 -2.91 -11.47 -13.62
C SER A 69 -2.20 -11.08 -12.31
N LEU A 70 -1.79 -9.81 -12.15
CA LEU A 70 -1.21 -9.31 -10.87
C LEU A 70 -1.76 -7.99 -10.32
N CYS A 71 -2.72 -7.32 -10.97
CA CYS A 71 -3.09 -5.93 -10.67
C CYS A 71 -3.88 -5.69 -9.35
N THR A 72 -3.80 -6.58 -8.36
CA THR A 72 -4.40 -6.38 -7.02
C THR A 72 -3.71 -7.20 -5.92
N GLN A 73 -2.66 -7.95 -6.23
CA GLN A 73 -2.16 -8.98 -5.31
C GLN A 73 -1.45 -8.38 -4.08
N ASP A 74 -0.70 -7.30 -4.25
CA ASP A 74 0.01 -6.67 -3.13
C ASP A 74 -0.93 -5.98 -2.16
N VAL A 75 -1.98 -5.32 -2.66
CA VAL A 75 -3.04 -4.74 -1.83
C VAL A 75 -3.79 -5.83 -1.04
N LYS A 76 -4.01 -7.00 -1.65
CA LYS A 76 -4.59 -8.18 -0.96
C LYS A 76 -3.63 -8.78 0.07
N ASN A 77 -2.34 -8.87 -0.26
CA ASN A 77 -1.32 -9.37 0.67
C ASN A 77 -1.22 -8.45 1.90
N LEU A 78 -1.27 -7.13 1.69
CA LEU A 78 -1.33 -6.14 2.76
C LEU A 78 -2.59 -6.33 3.61
N SER A 79 -3.76 -6.47 2.99
CA SER A 79 -5.03 -6.58 3.72
C SER A 79 -5.13 -7.83 4.60
N VAL A 80 -4.46 -8.92 4.22
CA VAL A 80 -4.34 -10.13 5.05
C VAL A 80 -3.48 -9.90 6.28
N ARG A 81 -2.42 -9.08 6.17
CA ARG A 81 -1.48 -8.80 7.27
C ARG A 81 -1.99 -7.76 8.26
N LEU A 82 -3.01 -6.96 7.90
CA LEU A 82 -3.63 -5.96 8.78
C LEU A 82 -4.69 -6.59 9.68
N GLN A 83 -4.58 -6.32 11.00
CA GLN A 83 -5.52 -6.84 12.00
C GLN A 83 -6.86 -6.08 11.98
N GLN A 84 -6.82 -4.74 12.01
CA GLN A 84 -8.00 -3.89 12.15
C GLN A 84 -8.44 -3.29 10.81
N LYS A 85 -9.00 -4.13 9.92
CA LYS A 85 -9.55 -3.66 8.63
C LYS A 85 -11.06 -3.45 8.71
N ILE A 86 -11.51 -2.26 8.34
CA ILE A 86 -12.93 -1.92 8.21
C ILE A 86 -13.45 -2.36 6.84
N GLY A 87 -12.59 -2.34 5.81
CA GLY A 87 -12.99 -2.80 4.49
C GLY A 87 -11.96 -2.55 3.38
N MET A 88 -12.25 -3.14 2.22
CA MET A 88 -11.53 -2.91 0.97
C MET A 88 -12.50 -2.37 -0.09
N PHE A 89 -12.19 -1.23 -0.68
CA PHE A 89 -13.06 -0.48 -1.57
C PHE A 89 -12.38 -0.30 -2.93
N ARG A 90 -12.74 -1.18 -3.85
CA ARG A 90 -12.32 -1.08 -5.25
C ARG A 90 -12.99 0.14 -5.91
N VAL A 91 -12.21 0.92 -6.66
CA VAL A 91 -12.74 1.96 -7.54
C VAL A 91 -13.26 1.30 -8.82
N SER A 92 -14.57 1.41 -9.05
CA SER A 92 -15.25 0.83 -10.20
C SER A 92 -15.10 1.68 -11.46
N LEU A 93 -13.87 2.05 -11.79
CA LEU A 93 -13.51 2.73 -13.04
C LEU A 93 -12.18 2.15 -13.54
N PRO A 94 -12.19 1.31 -14.59
CA PRO A 94 -11.00 0.58 -15.03
C PRO A 94 -9.82 1.46 -15.44
N SER A 95 -10.05 2.70 -15.87
CA SER A 95 -8.99 3.64 -16.25
C SER A 95 -8.37 4.36 -15.04
N PHE A 96 -9.03 4.33 -13.88
CA PHE A 96 -8.61 5.03 -12.66
C PHE A 96 -7.27 4.45 -12.17
N ASN A 97 -6.28 5.31 -12.03
CA ASN A 97 -4.91 4.93 -11.65
C ASN A 97 -4.46 5.65 -10.36
N HIS A 98 -3.17 5.57 -10.05
CA HIS A 98 -2.60 6.15 -8.84
C HIS A 98 -2.87 7.65 -8.66
N VAL A 99 -2.63 8.46 -9.69
CA VAL A 99 -2.72 9.92 -9.57
C VAL A 99 -4.17 10.39 -9.52
N ASP A 100 -5.08 9.56 -10.02
CA ASP A 100 -6.51 9.82 -10.01
C ASP A 100 -7.10 9.87 -8.60
N PHE A 101 -6.50 9.17 -7.63
CA PHE A 101 -6.87 9.29 -6.21
C PHE A 101 -6.74 10.71 -5.67
N MET A 102 -5.89 11.54 -6.29
CA MET A 102 -5.61 12.90 -5.85
C MET A 102 -6.18 13.96 -6.81
N TRP A 103 -6.21 13.68 -8.12
CA TRP A 103 -6.49 14.70 -9.14
C TRP A 103 -7.62 14.39 -10.12
N ALA A 104 -8.22 13.19 -10.08
CA ALA A 104 -9.33 12.91 -10.98
C ALA A 104 -10.55 13.78 -10.63
N LYS A 105 -11.18 14.36 -11.65
CA LYS A 105 -12.43 15.11 -11.52
C LYS A 105 -13.53 14.29 -10.85
N ASP A 106 -13.53 12.98 -11.07
CA ASP A 106 -14.51 12.05 -10.52
C ASP A 106 -14.10 11.45 -9.15
N ALA A 107 -12.90 11.76 -8.62
CA ALA A 107 -12.44 11.28 -7.32
C ALA A 107 -13.40 11.61 -6.15
N PRO A 108 -14.04 12.80 -6.10
CA PRO A 108 -15.04 13.10 -5.06
C PRO A 108 -16.19 12.09 -5.03
N LYS A 109 -16.65 11.66 -6.20
CA LYS A 109 -17.75 10.70 -6.32
C LYS A 109 -17.29 9.27 -6.05
N LEU A 110 -16.16 8.87 -6.65
CA LEU A 110 -15.70 7.48 -6.65
C LEU A 110 -15.03 7.05 -5.34
N VAL A 111 -14.34 7.98 -4.67
CA VAL A 111 -13.50 7.74 -3.50
C VAL A 111 -13.96 8.56 -2.29
N TYR A 112 -13.95 9.90 -2.38
CA TYR A 112 -14.06 10.74 -1.18
C TYR A 112 -15.43 10.68 -0.51
N SER A 113 -16.50 10.47 -1.27
CA SER A 113 -17.85 10.28 -0.73
C SER A 113 -17.91 9.15 0.31
N LYS A 114 -17.19 8.04 0.07
CA LYS A 114 -17.10 6.89 0.98
C LYS A 114 -16.26 7.22 2.21
N ILE A 115 -15.13 7.90 2.02
CA ILE A 115 -14.25 8.34 3.11
C ILE A 115 -15.01 9.27 4.06
N LEU A 116 -15.67 10.29 3.52
CA LEU A 116 -16.45 11.23 4.32
C LEU A 116 -17.60 10.56 5.06
N LYS A 117 -18.21 9.52 4.46
CA LYS A 117 -19.25 8.74 5.13
C LYS A 117 -18.69 7.94 6.30
N ALA A 118 -17.55 7.27 6.13
CA ALA A 118 -16.88 6.52 7.20
C ALA A 118 -16.49 7.44 8.36
N LEU A 119 -15.83 8.56 8.07
CA LEU A 119 -15.44 9.54 9.10
C LEU A 119 -16.65 10.10 9.87
N LYS A 120 -17.77 10.38 9.19
CA LYS A 120 -18.99 10.86 9.86
C LYS A 120 -19.62 9.80 10.76
N GLN A 121 -19.56 8.53 10.36
CA GLN A 121 -20.09 7.44 11.15
C GLN A 121 -19.29 7.30 12.45
N ASP A 122 -17.95 7.26 12.35
CA ASP A 122 -17.08 7.19 13.53
C ASP A 122 -17.29 8.38 14.48
N LEU A 123 -17.45 9.60 13.94
CA LEU A 123 -17.72 10.79 14.76
C LEU A 123 -19.11 10.80 15.41
N SER A 124 -20.08 10.06 14.86
CA SER A 124 -21.43 9.95 15.44
C SER A 124 -21.53 8.89 16.55
N GLU A 125 -20.50 8.05 16.69
CA GLU A 125 -20.38 7.01 17.71
C GLU A 125 -19.58 7.48 18.94
N LEU A 126 -19.10 8.74 18.93
CA LEU A 126 -18.46 9.44 20.06
C LEU A 126 -19.47 10.27 20.86
#